data_AF-A0A6V7JHP2-F1
#
_entry.id   AF-A0A6V7JHP2-F1
#
_cell.length_a   1.000
_cell.length_b   1.000
_cell.length_c   1.000
_cell.angle_alpha   90.00
_cell.angle_beta   90.00
_cell.angle_gamma   90.00
#
_symmetry.space_group_name_H-M   'P 1'
#
loop_
_entity.id
_entity.type
_entity.pdbx_description
1 polymer ?
#
loop_
_entity_poly.entity_id
_entity_poly.type
_entity_poly.pdbx_seq_one_letter_code
_entity_poly.pdbx_strand_id
1 'polypeptide(L)' 'ANEQLRGKTEQERAEVIQWLSFADSELLPASCAWVFPLLGLVPYNKQ' A
#
# COMPACT_ATOMS: atom_id res chain seq x y z
N ALA A 1 15.03 18.88 -0.69
CA ALA A 1 14.79 17.44 -0.95
C ALA A 1 13.34 17.02 -0.66
N ASN A 2 12.73 17.43 0.46
CA ASN A 2 11.39 16.97 0.86
C ASN A 2 10.24 17.44 -0.05
N GLU A 3 10.31 18.66 -0.58
CA GLU A 3 9.22 19.22 -1.40
C GLU A 3 9.12 18.58 -2.79
N GLN A 4 10.23 18.05 -3.32
CA GLN A 4 10.22 17.31 -4.59
C GLN A 4 9.45 15.99 -4.49
N LEU A 5 9.45 15.35 -3.31
CA LEU A 5 8.79 14.06 -3.09
C LEU A 5 7.30 14.20 -2.77
N ARG A 6 6.86 15.37 -2.31
CA ARG A 6 5.46 15.62 -1.94
C ARG A 6 4.63 16.20 -3.08
N GLY A 7 5.25 16.60 -4.19
CA GLY A 7 4.61 17.36 -5.26
C GLY A 7 4.74 18.87 -5.02
N LYS A 8 5.02 19.63 -6.08
CA LYS A 8 5.23 21.08 -6.00
C LYS A 8 3.91 21.85 -6.10
N THR A 9 2.92 21.26 -6.76
CA THR A 9 1.57 21.79 -6.92
C THR A 9 0.56 21.07 -6.03
N GLU A 10 -0.59 21.69 -5.75
CA GLU A 10 -1.65 21.04 -4.97
C GLU A 10 -2.22 19.81 -5.66
N GLN A 11 -2.26 19.78 -7.00
CA GLN A 11 -2.67 18.60 -7.75
C GLN A 11 -1.70 17.43 -7.55
N GLU A 12 -0.39 17.66 -7.72
CA GLU A 12 0.61 16.60 -7.50
C GLU A 12 0.57 16.06 -6.07
N ARG A 13 0.34 16.95 -5.08
CA ARG A 13 0.17 16.55 -3.68
C ARG A 13 -1.07 15.67 -3.49
N ALA A 14 -2.17 16.00 -4.16
CA ALA A 14 -3.39 15.21 -4.12
C ALA A 14 -3.19 13.83 -4.77
N GLU A 15 -2.48 13.76 -5.91
CA GLU A 15 -2.15 12.50 -6.57
C GLU A 15 -1.25 11.61 -5.71
N VAL A 16 -0.23 12.17 -5.05
CA VAL A 16 0.63 11.42 -4.12
C VAL A 16 -0.20 10.83 -2.98
N ILE A 17 -1.12 11.60 -2.41
CA ILE A 17 -2.02 11.11 -1.35
C ILE A 17 -2.98 10.06 -1.88
N GLN A 18 -3.52 10.23 -3.09
CA GLN A 18 -4.42 9.28 -3.72
C GLN A 18 -3.74 7.92 -3.90
N TRP A 19 -2.52 7.89 -4.46
CA TRP A 19 -1.76 6.66 -4.64
C TRP A 19 -1.34 6.02 -3.32
N LEU A 20 -1.00 6.83 -2.30
CA LEU A 20 -0.72 6.34 -0.97
C LEU A 20 -1.95 5.66 -0.34
N SER A 21 -3.12 6.32 -0.42
CA SER A 21 -4.38 5.77 0.10
C SER A 21 -4.80 4.49 -0.62
N PHE A 22 -4.58 4.42 -1.93
CA PHE A 22 -4.81 3.22 -2.73
C PHE A 22 -3.90 2.06 -2.31
N ALA A 23 -2.61 2.34 -2.08
CA ALA A 23 -1.67 1.32 -1.62
C ALA A 23 -2.07 0.75 -0.24
N ASP A 24 -2.55 1.59 0.67
CA ASP A 24 -2.96 1.15 2.01
C ASP A 24 -4.29 0.39 1.98
N SER A 25 -5.27 0.86 1.21
CA SER A 25 -6.62 0.28 1.20
C SER A 25 -6.73 -1.01 0.39
N GLU A 26 -6.05 -1.09 -0.75
CA GLU A 26 -6.25 -2.18 -1.73
C GLU A 26 -5.02 -3.10 -1.82
N LEU A 27 -3.83 -2.52 -1.92
CA LEU A 27 -2.60 -3.31 -2.16
C LEU A 27 -2.11 -4.03 -0.90
N LEU A 28 -2.12 -3.34 0.25
CA LEU A 28 -1.65 -3.89 1.51
C LEU A 28 -2.43 -5.16 1.94
N PRO A 29 -3.77 -5.18 2.03
CA PRO A 29 -4.49 -6.40 2.40
C PRO A 29 -4.32 -7.54 1.39
N ALA A 30 -4.31 -7.24 0.09
CA ALA A 30 -4.09 -8.25 -0.96
C ALA A 30 -2.70 -8.88 -0.89
N SER A 31 -1.66 -8.05 -0.70
CA SER A 31 -0.28 -8.54 -0.55
C SER A 31 -0.09 -9.37 0.72
N CYS A 32 -0.67 -8.93 1.85
CA CYS A 32 -0.65 -9.68 3.10
C CYS A 32 -1.33 -11.06 2.95
N ALA A 33 -2.47 -11.12 2.26
CA ALA A 33 -3.17 -12.38 2.02
C ALA A 33 -2.33 -13.41 1.24
N TRP A 34 -1.44 -12.97 0.35
CA TRP A 34 -0.57 -13.87 -0.43
C TRP A 34 0.76 -14.17 0.25
N VAL A 35 1.35 -13.19 0.94
CA VAL A 35 2.69 -13.31 1.53
C VAL A 35 2.65 -13.92 2.93
N PHE A 36 1.63 -13.63 3.73
CA PHE A 36 1.58 -14.12 5.13
C PHE A 36 1.46 -15.65 5.25
N PRO A 37 0.75 -16.37 4.35
CA PRO A 37 0.77 -17.82 4.35
C PRO A 37 2.14 -18.40 3.98
N LEU A 38 2.91 -17.74 3.10
CA LEU A 38 4.26 -18.18 2.71
C LEU A 38 5.27 -17.98 3.85
N LEU A 39 5.10 -16.93 4.66
CA LEU A 39 5.93 -16.65 5.83
C LEU A 39 5.52 -17.44 7.08
N GLY A 40 4.44 -18.24 7.01
CA GLY A 40 3.94 -19.01 8.15
C GLY A 40 3.30 -18.17 9.26
N LEU A 41 2.97 -16.90 8.98
CA LEU A 41 2.40 -15.95 9.94
C LEU A 41 0.87 -16.11 10.08
N VAL A 42 0.21 -16.62 9.05
CA VAL A 42 -1.23 -16.93 9.07
C VAL A 42 -1.38 -18.43 8.78
N PRO A 43 -2.13 -19.19 9.60
CA PRO A 43 -2.35 -20.60 9.34
C PRO A 43 -3.06 -20.76 8.00
N TYR A 44 -2.46 -21.55 7.10
CA TYR A 44 -3.05 -21.94 5.83
C TYR A 44 -4.27 -22.81 6.13
N ASN A 45 -5.45 -22.20 6.21
CA ASN A 45 -6.70 -22.90 6.47
C ASN A 45 -7.12 -23.64 5.20
N LYS A 46 -6.57 -24.84 4.98
CA LYS A 46 -7.09 -25.83 4.04
C LYS A 46 -8.47 -26.24 4.56
N GLN A 47 -9.51 -25.64 3.99
CA GLN A 47 -10.86 -26.17 4.09
C GLN A 47 -11.05 -27.34 3.13
#